data_AF-A0AAN1Y2I2-F1
#
_entry.id   AF-A0AAN1Y2I2-F1
#
_cell.length_a   1.000
_cell.length_b   1.000
_cell.length_c   1.000
_cell.angle_alpha   90.00
_cell.angle_beta   90.00
_cell.angle_gamma   90.00
#
_symmetry.space_group_name_H-M   'P 1'
#
loop_
_entity.id
_entity.type
_entity.pdbx_description
1 polymer ?
#
loop_
_entity_poly.entity_id
_entity_poly.type
_entity_poly.pdbx_seq_one_letter_code
_entity_poly.pdbx_strand_id
1 'polypeptide(L)' 'MKSYRLVIRQQGRIVGHFDTSGEAALEDACVARSLFGLAGGYQCELLVSDSERRILESTPEGLRILSREKCYQPVTHAI' A
#
# COMPACT_ATOMS: atom_id res chain seq x y z
N MET A 1 5.08 6.49 -9.38
CA MET A 1 4.74 5.11 -9.81
C MET A 1 3.72 4.55 -8.87
N LYS A 2 2.75 3.78 -9.37
CA LYS A 2 1.78 3.10 -8.50
C LYS A 2 2.51 2.20 -7.51
N SER A 3 2.04 2.17 -6.28
CA SER A 3 2.49 1.20 -5.29
C SER A 3 1.29 0.54 -4.63
N TYR A 4 1.47 -0.69 -4.21
CA TYR A 4 0.39 -1.51 -3.67
C TYR A 4 0.72 -1.90 -2.24
N ARG A 5 -0.33 -1.99 -1.43
CA ARG A 5 -0.28 -2.49 -0.06
C ARG A 5 -1.34 -3.55 0.09
N LEU A 6 -0.93 -4.75 0.46
CA LEU A 6 -1.84 -5.80 0.89
C LEU A 6 -1.98 -5.73 2.41
N VAL A 7 -3.14 -5.32 2.90
CA VAL A 7 -3.45 -5.35 4.34
C VAL A 7 -3.93 -6.76 4.69
N ILE A 8 -3.27 -7.38 5.66
CA ILE A 8 -3.55 -8.77 6.06
C ILE A 8 -4.21 -8.75 7.44
N ARG A 9 -5.37 -9.40 7.53
CA ARG A 9 -6.14 -9.55 8.77
C ARG A 9 -6.34 -11.01 9.11
N GLN A 10 -6.44 -11.33 10.39
CA GLN A 10 -6.84 -12.64 10.90
C GLN A 10 -7.84 -12.41 12.03
N GLN A 11 -9.01 -13.04 11.95
CA GLN A 11 -10.10 -12.87 12.94
C GLN A 11 -10.43 -11.38 13.19
N GLY A 12 -10.44 -10.55 12.12
CA GLY A 12 -10.71 -9.12 12.18
C GLY A 12 -9.53 -8.23 12.59
N ARG A 13 -8.48 -8.77 13.22
CA ARG A 13 -7.28 -8.02 13.63
C ARG A 13 -6.31 -7.85 12.47
N ILE A 14 -5.72 -6.67 12.28
CA ILE A 14 -4.59 -6.49 11.37
C ILE A 14 -3.38 -7.24 11.95
N VAL A 15 -2.81 -8.14 11.16
CA VAL A 15 -1.60 -8.90 11.53
C VAL A 15 -0.35 -8.39 10.81
N GLY A 16 -0.52 -7.67 9.70
CA GLY A 16 0.60 -7.07 8.99
C GLY A 16 0.17 -6.43 7.67
N HIS A 17 1.17 -5.98 6.92
CA HIS A 17 1.01 -5.53 5.55
C HIS A 17 2.19 -5.99 4.69
N PHE A 18 1.94 -6.17 3.41
CA PHE A 18 2.95 -6.39 2.38
C PHE A 18 2.92 -5.22 1.40
N ASP A 19 4.03 -4.51 1.29
CA ASP A 19 4.18 -3.35 0.40
C ASP A 19 5.06 -3.70 -0.80
N THR A 20 4.63 -3.31 -1.99
CA THR A 20 5.41 -3.47 -3.22
C THR A 20 5.25 -2.26 -4.14
N SER A 21 6.29 -2.01 -4.93
CA SER A 21 6.37 -0.92 -5.90
C SER A 21 7.30 -1.33 -7.05
N GLY A 22 7.07 -0.77 -8.23
CA GLY A 22 7.75 -1.22 -9.44
C GLY A 22 6.72 -1.59 -10.50
N GLU A 23 7.20 -2.07 -11.65
CA GLU A 23 6.33 -2.46 -12.77
C GLU A 23 5.50 -3.71 -12.43
N ALA A 24 6.10 -4.69 -11.74
CA ALA A 24 5.45 -5.94 -11.34
C ALA A 24 4.64 -5.85 -10.04
N ALA A 25 4.51 -4.66 -9.44
CA ALA A 25 4.00 -4.53 -8.07
C ALA A 25 2.56 -5.03 -7.88
N LEU A 26 1.70 -4.93 -8.91
CA LEU A 26 0.35 -5.49 -8.83
C LEU A 26 0.39 -7.04 -8.81
N GLU A 27 1.26 -7.62 -9.63
CA GLU A 27 1.45 -9.08 -9.70
C GLU A 27 2.01 -9.61 -8.39
N ASP A 28 3.05 -9.00 -7.86
CA ASP A 28 3.65 -9.35 -6.56
C ASP A 28 2.60 -9.33 -5.43
N ALA A 29 1.75 -8.30 -5.40
CA ALA A 29 0.68 -8.19 -4.41
C ALA A 29 -0.39 -9.28 -4.59
N CYS A 30 -0.72 -9.64 -5.83
CA CYS A 30 -1.64 -10.74 -6.14
C CYS A 30 -1.06 -12.10 -5.73
N VAL A 31 0.23 -12.34 -5.98
CA VAL A 31 0.93 -13.57 -5.55
C VAL A 31 0.91 -13.68 -4.02
N ALA A 32 1.30 -12.61 -3.31
CA ALA A 32 1.25 -12.58 -1.85
C ALA A 32 -0.17 -12.86 -1.32
N ARG A 33 -1.19 -12.25 -1.94
CA ARG A 33 -2.60 -12.48 -1.58
C ARG A 33 -3.00 -13.95 -1.73
N SER A 34 -2.60 -14.60 -2.83
CA SER A 34 -2.89 -16.01 -3.07
C SER A 34 -2.27 -16.93 -2.01
N LEU A 35 -1.04 -16.63 -1.55
CA LEU A 35 -0.39 -17.40 -0.49
C LEU A 35 -1.15 -17.34 0.84
N PHE A 36 -1.66 -16.15 1.22
CA PHE A 36 -2.52 -16.02 2.41
C PHE A 36 -3.88 -16.70 2.24
N GLY A 37 -4.43 -16.69 1.03
CA GLY A 37 -5.65 -17.44 0.70
C GLY A 37 -5.48 -18.94 0.88
N LEU A 38 -4.34 -19.50 0.44
CA LEU A 38 -4.00 -20.93 0.61
C LEU A 38 -3.78 -21.33 2.06
N ALA A 39 -3.13 -20.48 2.87
CA ALA A 39 -2.93 -20.75 4.30
C ALA A 39 -4.26 -20.78 5.09
N GLY A 40 -5.28 -20.07 4.60
CA GLY A 40 -6.61 -20.03 5.21
C GLY A 40 -6.68 -19.16 6.47
N GLY A 41 -7.90 -18.69 6.81
CA GLY A 41 -8.15 -17.88 8.01
C GLY A 41 -7.69 -16.41 7.93
N TYR A 42 -7.03 -16.01 6.84
CA TYR A 42 -6.64 -14.63 6.58
C TYR A 42 -7.63 -13.93 5.65
N GLN A 43 -7.84 -12.64 5.91
CA GLN A 43 -8.57 -11.73 5.04
C GLN A 43 -7.58 -10.71 4.51
N CYS A 44 -7.56 -10.54 3.20
CA CYS A 44 -6.62 -9.65 2.53
C CYS A 44 -7.38 -8.54 1.80
N GLU A 45 -6.96 -7.29 2.02
CA GLU A 45 -7.48 -6.11 1.32
C GLU A 45 -6.34 -5.47 0.53
N LEU A 46 -6.55 -5.26 -0.78
CA LEU A 46 -5.57 -4.63 -1.65
C LEU A 46 -5.84 -3.13 -1.74
N LEU A 47 -4.83 -2.35 -1.43
CA LEU A 47 -4.82 -0.89 -1.57
C LEU A 47 -3.84 -0.48 -2.66
N VAL A 48 -4.16 0.59 -3.38
CA VAL A 48 -3.28 1.24 -4.36
C VAL A 48 -2.98 2.67 -3.94
N SER A 49 -1.76 3.11 -4.19
CA SER A 49 -1.34 4.50 -4.05
C SER A 49 -0.84 5.02 -5.39
N ASP A 50 -1.49 6.07 -5.88
CA ASP A 50 -1.08 6.86 -7.05
C ASP A 50 -0.50 8.24 -6.68
N SER A 51 -0.63 8.60 -5.41
CA SER A 51 -0.31 9.92 -4.87
C SER A 51 0.36 9.81 -3.50
N GLU A 52 1.05 10.87 -3.11
CA GLU A 52 1.67 11.00 -1.80
C GLU A 52 1.33 12.34 -1.16
N ARG A 53 1.24 12.33 0.17
CA ARG A 53 1.19 13.51 1.01
C ARG A 53 2.62 13.87 1.43
N ARG A 54 2.96 15.15 1.34
CA ARG A 54 4.27 15.65 1.79
C ARG A 54 4.07 16.72 2.84
N ILE A 55 4.85 16.68 3.92
CA ILE A 55 4.98 17.81 4.83
C ILE A 55 6.15 18.66 4.34
N LEU A 56 5.87 19.95 4.14
CA LEU A 56 6.83 20.91 3.65
C LEU A 56 7.11 21.96 4.73
N GLU A 57 8.37 22.35 4.82
CA GLU A 57 8.80 23.54 5.56
C GLU A 57 9.10 24.64 4.56
N SER A 58 8.59 25.84 4.82
CA SER A 58 8.92 27.04 4.04
C SER A 58 9.89 27.89 4.84
N THR A 59 11.04 28.14 4.21
CA THR A 59 12.15 28.93 4.76
C THR A 59 12.50 30.06 3.78
N PRO A 60 13.21 31.11 4.21
CA PRO A 60 13.74 32.12 3.29
C PRO A 60 14.61 31.53 2.16
N GLU A 61 15.24 30.39 2.39
CA GLU A 61 16.09 29.66 1.43
C GLU A 61 15.27 28.78 0.46
N GLY A 62 13.96 28.63 0.70
CA GLY A 62 13.03 27.90 -0.16
C GLY A 62 12.20 26.86 0.59
N LEU A 63 11.71 25.86 -0.16
CA LEU A 63 10.89 24.77 0.36
C LEU A 63 11.73 23.53 0.64
N ARG A 64 11.59 22.97 1.84
CA ARG A 64 12.18 21.69 2.24
C ARG A 64 11.10 20.65 2.46
N ILE A 65 11.34 19.41 2.01
CA ILE A 65 10.47 18.27 2.31
C ILE A 65 10.89 17.67 3.65
N LEU A 66 9.98 17.66 4.62
CA LEU A 66 10.19 17.06 5.93
C LEU A 66 9.77 15.59 5.95
N SER A 67 8.65 15.26 5.31
CA SER A 67 8.16 13.88 5.22
C SER A 67 7.44 13.61 3.91
N ARG A 68 7.32 12.32 3.58
CA ARG A 68 6.53 11.81 2.45
C ARG A 68 5.78 10.57 2.89
N GLU A 69 4.50 10.53 2.61
CA GLU A 69 3.62 9.42 2.96
C GLU A 69 2.77 9.04 1.76
N LYS A 70 2.77 7.76 1.41
CA LYS A 70 1.91 7.24 0.34
C LYS A 70 0.44 7.30 0.76
N CYS A 71 -0.40 7.85 -0.11
CA CYS A 71 -1.84 7.86 0.09
C CYS A 71 -2.42 6.58 -0.51
N TYR A 72 -2.77 5.63 0.34
CA TYR A 72 -3.37 4.37 -0.08
C TYR A 72 -4.90 4.45 -0.08
N GLN A 73 -5.52 3.94 -1.13
CA GLN A 73 -6.96 3.82 -1.28
C GLN A 73 -7.32 2.37 -1.64
N PRO A 74 -8.47 1.84 -1.17
CA PRO A 74 -8.92 0.52 -1.57
C PRO A 74 -9.05 0.42 -3.09
N VAL A 75 -8.66 -0.72 -3.65
CA VAL A 75 -8.93 -1.02 -5.06
C VAL A 75 -10.42 -1.36 -5.19
N THR A 76 -11.27 -0.34 -5.26
CA THR A 76 -12.71 -0.49 -5.51
C THR A 76 -12.97 -0.63 -7.01
N HIS A 77 -13.06 -1.86 -7.53
CA HIS A 77 -13.50 -2.26 -8.91
C HIS A 77 -12.86 -1.48 -10.10
N ALA A 78 -12.18 -2.05 -11.09
CA ALA A 78 -12.12 -3.38 -11.65
C ALA A 78 -10.70 -3.69 -12.16
N ILE A 79 -10.28 -4.95 -12.02
CA ILE A 79 -9.52 -5.61 -13.08
C ILE A 79 -10.58 -6.26 -13.96
#